data_AF-A0A316VHQ8-F1
#
_entry.id   AF-A0A316VHQ8-F1
#
_cell.length_a   1.000
_cell.length_b   1.000
_cell.length_c   1.000
_cell.angle_alpha   90.00
_cell.angle_beta   90.00
_cell.angle_gamma   90.00
#
_symmetry.space_group_name_H-M   'P 1'
#
loop_
_entity.id
_entity.type
_entity.pdbx_description
1 polymer ?
#
loop_
_entity_poly.entity_id
_entity_poly.type
_entity_poly.pdbx_seq_one_letter_code
_entity_poly.pdbx_strand_id
1 'polypeptide(L)'
;MSEIERLSSKPSFGARLTLLLGSIIFLHAAYSTYESVSVQKALGIAAVVIPFDIKAESVFGLFVVLLGTLFTASPLREITWASEYRKRTIDQIDARPSFVTLNHRGPLLFGTSTETSSGKQ
;
A
#
# COMPACT_ATOMS: atom_id res chain seq x y z
N MET A 1 -7.97 -1.76 -17.47
CA MET A 1 -6.76 -1.72 -16.63
C MET A 1 -6.80 -0.42 -15.80
N SER A 2 -7.65 -0.33 -14.75
CA SER A 2 -7.97 1.02 -14.21
C SER A 2 -8.56 1.14 -12.79
N GLU A 3 -9.04 0.06 -12.14
CA GLU A 3 -9.64 0.17 -10.78
C GLU A 3 -8.80 -0.50 -9.68
N ILE A 4 -8.07 -1.58 -10.00
CA ILE A 4 -7.23 -2.31 -9.03
C ILE A 4 -6.04 -1.45 -8.55
N GLU A 5 -5.53 -0.58 -9.42
CA GLU A 5 -4.45 0.35 -9.10
C GLU A 5 -4.97 1.66 -8.44
N ARG A 6 -6.21 2.08 -8.74
CA ARG A 6 -6.85 3.25 -8.12
C ARG A 6 -7.21 3.04 -6.64
N LEU A 7 -7.49 1.80 -6.24
CA LEU A 7 -7.80 1.45 -4.85
C LEU A 7 -6.55 1.19 -4.00
N SER A 8 -5.36 1.18 -4.60
CA SER A 8 -4.13 1.42 -3.85
C SER A 8 -4.08 2.90 -3.50
N SER A 9 -4.90 3.30 -2.52
CA SER A 9 -4.76 4.58 -1.86
C SER A 9 -3.35 4.60 -1.30
N LYS A 10 -2.43 5.28 -1.99
CA LYS A 10 -1.05 5.44 -1.57
C LYS A 10 -1.11 5.91 -0.11
N PRO A 11 -0.59 5.12 0.85
CA PRO A 11 -0.78 5.45 2.26
C PRO A 11 -0.34 6.89 2.46
N SER A 12 -1.19 7.67 3.13
CA SER A 12 -1.00 9.11 3.22
C SER A 12 0.40 9.38 3.73
N PHE A 13 1.04 10.43 3.19
CA PHE A 13 2.40 10.76 3.60
C PHE A 13 2.51 10.90 5.12
N GLY A 14 1.46 11.45 5.76
CA GLY A 14 1.32 11.50 7.21
C GLY A 14 1.33 10.13 7.89
N ALA A 15 0.56 9.15 7.41
CA ALA A 15 0.55 7.80 7.99
C ALA A 15 1.92 7.13 7.93
N ARG A 16 2.62 7.28 6.79
CA ARG A 16 3.99 6.77 6.63
C ARG A 16 4.97 7.47 7.56
N LEU A 17 4.85 8.79 7.71
CA LEU A 17 5.69 9.57 8.62
C LEU A 17 5.46 9.14 10.08
N THR A 18 4.20 8.96 10.50
CA THR A 18 3.85 8.47 11.84
C THR A 18 4.42 7.07 12.08
N LEU A 19 4.32 6.16 11.10
CA LEU A 19 4.88 4.81 11.20
C LEU A 19 6.41 4.83 11.31
N LEU A 20 7.10 5.67 10.53
CA LEU A 20 8.55 5.83 10.59
C LEU A 20 8.99 6.41 11.93
N LEU A 21 8.34 7.48 12.40
CA LEU A 21 8.64 8.09 13.70
C LEU A 21 8.41 7.12 14.85
N GLY A 22 7.27 6.41 14.85
CA GLY A 22 7.00 5.36 15.83
C GLY A 22 8.07 4.26 15.83
N SER A 23 8.52 3.85 14.64
CA SER A 23 9.56 2.83 14.51
C SER A 23 10.91 3.30 15.05
N ILE A 24 11.27 4.57 14.81
CA ILE A 24 12.50 5.17 15.35
C ILE A 24 12.44 5.26 16.88
N ILE A 25 11.32 5.73 17.44
CA ILE A 25 11.14 5.83 18.90
C ILE A 25 11.19 4.43 19.55
N PHE A 26 10.52 3.44 18.94
CA PHE A 26 10.54 2.08 19.45
C PHE A 26 11.95 1.47 19.37
N LEU A 27 12.70 1.72 18.30
CA LEU A 27 14.07 1.26 18.15
C LEU A 27 15.02 1.97 19.14
N HIS A 28 14.79 3.25 19.41
CA HIS A 28 15.49 4.01 20.44
C HIS A 28 15.30 3.36 21.82
N ALA A 29 14.06 3.10 22.23
CA ALA A 29 13.76 2.43 23.50
C ALA A 29 14.36 1.00 23.57
N ALA A 30 14.40 0.28 22.45
CA ALA A 30 15.06 -1.03 22.37
C ALA A 30 16.58 -0.93 22.56
N TYR A 31 17.22 0.11 21.99
CA TYR A 31 18.64 0.38 22.19
C TYR A 31 18.95 0.77 23.64
N SER A 32 18.17 1.68 24.25
CA SER A 32 18.33 2.05 25.66
C SER A 32 18.14 0.86 26.59
N THR A 33 17.21 -0.05 26.26
CA THR A 33 17.05 -1.32 26.96
C THR A 33 18.33 -2.15 26.85
N TYR A 34 18.86 -2.34 25.64
CA TYR A 34 20.09 -3.10 25.41
C TYR A 34 21.27 -2.54 26.21
N GLU A 35 21.47 -1.23 26.18
CA GLU A 35 22.53 -0.55 26.93
C GLU A 35 22.36 -0.73 28.44
N SER A 36 21.17 -0.49 28.98
CA SER A 36 20.91 -0.65 30.42
C SER A 36 21.17 -2.07 30.91
N VAL A 37 20.86 -3.07 30.08
CA VAL A 37 21.08 -4.49 30.38
C VAL A 37 22.55 -4.86 30.22
N SER A 38 23.25 -4.33 29.22
CA SER A 38 24.66 -4.63 28.97
C SER A 38 25.56 -4.11 30.09
N VAL A 39 25.29 -2.89 30.58
CA VAL A 39 26.00 -2.30 31.72
C VAL A 39 25.78 -3.12 32.99
N GLN A 40 24.53 -3.50 33.30
CA GLN A 40 24.25 -4.31 34.49
C GLN A 40 24.91 -5.69 34.44
N LYS A 41 24.98 -6.30 33.25
CA LYS A 41 25.71 -7.56 33.03
C LYS A 41 27.21 -7.40 33.22
N ALA A 42 27.81 -6.32 32.71
CA ALA A 42 29.23 -6.04 32.88
C ALA A 42 29.60 -5.80 34.36
N LEU A 43 28.67 -5.27 35.16
CA LEU A 43 28.83 -5.05 36.60
C LEU A 43 28.54 -6.28 37.46
N GLY A 44 28.12 -7.40 36.87
CA GLY A 44 27.83 -8.64 37.60
C GLY A 44 26.56 -8.57 38.48
N ILE A 45 25.64 -7.66 38.19
CA ILE A 45 24.39 -7.52 38.94
C ILE A 45 23.47 -8.72 38.62
N ALA A 46 23.10 -9.49 39.66
CA ALA A 46 22.33 -10.74 39.50
C ALA A 46 20.89 -10.53 39.01
N ALA A 47 20.28 -9.37 39.30
CA ALA A 47 18.92 -9.03 38.88
C ALA A 47 18.94 -7.83 37.93
N VAL A 48 18.53 -8.06 36.68
CA VAL A 48 18.38 -6.98 35.69
C VAL A 48 17.17 -6.15 36.04
N VAL A 49 17.39 -4.89 36.39
CA VAL A 49 16.33 -3.91 36.67
C VAL A 49 16.32 -2.89 35.54
N ILE A 50 15.19 -2.80 34.83
CA ILE A 50 15.00 -1.79 33.79
C ILE A 50 14.29 -0.59 34.42
N PRO A 51 14.79 0.65 34.25
CA PRO A 51 14.13 1.86 34.70
C PRO A 51 12.66 1.95 34.23
N PHE A 52 11.81 2.66 34.97
CA PHE A 52 10.41 2.84 34.57
C PHE A 52 10.27 3.67 33.28
N ASP A 53 11.15 4.65 33.09
CA ASP A 53 11.14 5.54 31.93
C ASP A 53 11.26 4.77 30.60
N ILE A 54 12.25 3.88 30.47
CA ILE A 54 12.45 3.03 29.29
C ILE A 54 11.24 2.10 29.04
N LYS A 55 10.60 1.62 30.11
CA LYS A 55 9.36 0.82 29.98
C LYS A 55 8.21 1.67 29.43
N ALA A 56 8.06 2.89 29.93
CA ALA A 56 7.03 3.81 29.43
C ALA A 56 7.28 4.21 27.97
N GLU A 57 8.54 4.50 27.60
CA GLU A 57 8.94 4.87 26.25
C GLU A 57 8.73 3.72 25.25
N SER A 58 9.05 2.48 25.61
CA SER A 58 8.82 1.31 24.76
C SER A 58 7.33 1.01 24.55
N VAL A 59 6.51 1.13 25.60
CA VAL A 59 5.05 1.01 25.47
C VAL A 59 4.48 2.13 24.60
N PHE A 60 4.92 3.36 24.82
CA PHE A 60 4.50 4.51 24.01
C PHE A 60 4.89 4.35 22.54
N GLY A 61 6.16 3.99 22.25
CA GLY A 61 6.64 3.72 20.90
C GLY A 61 5.84 2.62 20.21
N LEU A 62 5.50 1.54 20.93
CA LEU A 62 4.66 0.46 20.41
C LEU A 62 3.25 0.96 20.03
N PHE A 63 2.63 1.79 20.88
CA PHE A 63 1.32 2.40 20.56
C PHE A 63 1.38 3.29 19.32
N VAL A 64 2.44 4.09 19.15
CA VAL A 64 2.60 4.96 17.97
C VAL A 64 2.78 4.11 16.70
N VAL A 65 3.57 3.03 16.75
CA VAL A 65 3.70 2.09 15.64
C VAL A 65 2.35 1.47 15.30
N LEU A 66 1.57 1.04 16.29
CA LEU A 66 0.25 0.47 16.09
C LEU A 66 -0.72 1.45 15.41
N LEU A 67 -0.71 2.72 15.83
CA LEU A 67 -1.53 3.75 15.17
C LEU A 67 -1.04 4.03 13.74
N GLY A 68 0.27 4.07 13.52
CA GLY A 68 0.87 4.24 12.19
C GLY A 68 0.51 3.10 11.23
N THR A 69 0.46 1.86 11.71
CA THR A 69 0.05 0.70 10.89
C THR A 69 -1.44 0.74 10.57
N LEU A 70 -2.28 1.08 11.55
CA LEU A 70 -3.73 1.24 11.34
C LEU A 70 -4.04 2.32 10.30
N PHE A 71 -3.35 3.46 10.32
CA PHE A 71 -3.54 4.53 9.33
C PHE A 71 -2.94 4.21 7.96
N THR A 72 -2.02 3.25 7.88
CA THR A 72 -1.45 2.76 6.62
C THR A 72 -2.36 1.71 5.97
N ALA A 73 -3.24 1.06 6.73
CA ALA A 73 -4.13 0.03 6.24
C ALA A 73 -5.10 0.59 5.17
N SER A 74 -5.28 -0.18 4.09
CA SER A 74 -6.23 0.16 3.03
C SER A 74 -7.67 0.03 3.54
N PRO A 75 -8.61 0.89 3.11
CA PRO A 75 -10.01 0.76 3.49
C PRO A 75 -10.59 -0.62 3.11
N LEU A 76 -11.49 -1.12 3.95
CA LEU A 76 -12.19 -2.37 3.66
C LEU A 76 -13.06 -2.21 2.40
N ARG A 77 -12.99 -3.20 1.52
CA ARG A 77 -13.79 -3.24 0.29
C ARG A 77 -15.13 -3.89 0.57
N GLU A 78 -16.19 -3.34 -0.02
CA GLU A 78 -17.50 -3.97 0.00
C GLU A 78 -17.49 -5.27 -0.83
N ILE A 79 -18.08 -6.34 -0.30
CA ILE A 79 -18.07 -7.67 -0.92
C ILE A 79 -19.31 -7.92 -1.81
N THR A 80 -20.27 -7.01 -1.83
CA THR A 80 -21.57 -7.22 -2.47
C THR A 80 -21.46 -7.01 -3.98
N TRP A 81 -21.78 -8.05 -4.76
CA TRP A 81 -21.81 -7.96 -6.23
C TRP A 81 -22.74 -6.87 -6.77
N ALA A 82 -23.86 -6.60 -6.10
CA ALA A 82 -24.81 -5.56 -6.49
C ALA A 82 -24.23 -4.14 -6.42
N SER A 83 -23.30 -3.87 -5.49
CA SER A 83 -22.67 -2.54 -5.39
C SER A 83 -21.57 -2.34 -6.43
N GLU A 84 -20.85 -3.41 -6.78
CA GLU A 84 -19.88 -3.42 -7.88
C GLU A 84 -20.58 -3.27 -9.24
N TYR A 85 -21.67 -4.01 -9.50
CA TYR A 85 -22.41 -3.95 -10.76
C TYR A 85 -23.06 -2.58 -11.01
N ARG A 86 -23.40 -1.82 -9.96
CA ARG A 86 -23.95 -0.46 -10.08
C ARG A 86 -22.97 0.52 -10.73
N LYS A 87 -21.66 0.26 -10.66
CA LYS A 87 -20.60 1.12 -11.22
C LYS A 87 -20.26 0.77 -12.67
N ARG A 88 -20.79 -0.35 -13.20
CA ARG A 88 -20.48 -0.85 -14.54
C ARG A 88 -21.59 -0.47 -15.53
N THR A 89 -21.21 -0.10 -16.75
CA THR A 89 -22.15 0.17 -17.84
C THR A 89 -22.48 -1.10 -18.61
N ILE A 90 -23.65 -1.14 -19.28
CA ILE A 90 -24.05 -2.27 -20.13
C ILE A 90 -22.97 -2.56 -21.19
N ASP A 91 -22.44 -1.53 -21.83
CA ASP A 91 -21.44 -1.68 -22.89
C ASP A 91 -20.16 -2.39 -22.42
N GLN A 92 -19.74 -2.17 -21.17
CA GLN A 92 -18.56 -2.84 -20.61
C GLN A 92 -18.80 -4.35 -20.40
N ILE A 93 -20.02 -4.73 -20.04
CA ILE A 93 -20.39 -6.14 -19.83
C ILE A 93 -20.65 -6.82 -21.19
N ASP A 94 -21.21 -6.08 -22.15
CA ASP A 94 -21.60 -6.60 -23.46
C ASP A 94 -20.47 -6.60 -24.51
N ALA A 95 -19.35 -5.92 -24.23
CA ALA A 95 -18.19 -5.86 -25.14
C ALA A 95 -17.59 -7.23 -25.52
N ARG A 96 -17.95 -8.32 -24.82
CA ARG A 96 -17.61 -9.73 -25.10
C ARG A 96 -16.29 -9.88 -25.87
N PRO A 97 -15.14 -9.57 -25.26
CA PRO A 97 -13.85 -9.44 -25.96
C PRO A 97 -13.42 -10.73 -26.67
N SER A 98 -13.84 -11.89 -26.17
CA SER A 98 -13.57 -13.20 -26.78
C SER A 98 -14.31 -13.42 -28.12
N PHE A 99 -15.31 -12.60 -28.45
CA PHE A 99 -16.13 -12.71 -29.66
C PHE A 99 -16.06 -11.47 -30.54
N VAL A 100 -15.01 -10.66 -30.39
CA VAL A 100 -14.82 -9.46 -31.22
C VAL A 100 -14.53 -9.86 -32.67
N THR A 101 -15.36 -9.40 -33.59
CA THR A 101 -15.13 -9.51 -35.03
C THR A 101 -14.40 -8.25 -35.52
N LEU A 102 -13.35 -8.41 -36.34
CA LEU A 102 -12.57 -7.28 -36.88
C LEU A 102 -13.16 -6.70 -38.18
N ASN A 103 -14.21 -7.33 -38.72
CA ASN A 103 -14.93 -6.86 -39.90
C ASN A 103 -15.98 -5.80 -39.54
N HIS A 104 -15.55 -4.70 -38.91
CA HIS A 104 -16.38 -3.54 -38.62
C HIS A 104 -15.92 -2.33 -39.44
N ARG A 105 -16.69 -1.23 -39.44
CA ARG A 105 -16.39 -0.01 -40.22
C ARG A 105 -15.23 0.82 -39.66
N GLY A 106 -14.62 0.38 -38.56
CA GLY A 106 -13.59 1.13 -37.83
C GLY A 106 -12.33 1.38 -38.67
N PRO A 107 -11.78 0.41 -39.41
CA PRO A 107 -10.62 0.62 -40.27
C PRO A 107 -10.86 1.64 -41.39
N LEU A 108 -12.09 1.76 -41.90
CA LEU A 108 -12.43 2.75 -42.94
C LEU A 108 -12.59 4.17 -42.38
N LEU A 109 -12.94 4.30 -41.09
CA LEU A 109 -13.21 5.58 -40.44
C LEU A 109 -12.02 6.11 -39.62
N PHE A 110 -11.20 5.21 -39.09
CA PHE A 110 -10.09 5.51 -38.17
C PHE A 110 -8.76 4.90 -38.58
N GLY A 111 -8.72 4.12 -39.68
CA GLY A 111 -7.46 3.75 -40.28
C GLY A 111 -6.81 5.02 -40.81
N THR A 112 -5.67 5.42 -40.25
CA THR A 112 -4.77 6.33 -40.93
C THR A 112 -4.55 5.74 -42.31
N SER A 113 -4.86 6.50 -43.35
CA SER A 113 -4.44 6.20 -44.71
C SER A 113 -2.92 6.17 -44.70
N THR A 114 -2.34 5.02 -44.36
CA THR A 114 -1.02 4.66 -44.84
C THR A 114 -1.19 4.62 -46.33
N GLU A 115 -0.86 5.75 -46.96
CA GLU A 115 -0.55 5.85 -48.36
C GLU A 115 0.24 4.59 -48.70
N THR A 116 -0.41 3.72 -49.45
CA THR A 116 0.29 2.67 -50.16
C THR A 116 1.13 3.42 -51.18
N SER A 117 2.36 3.79 -50.80
CA SER A 117 3.47 3.99 -51.73
C SER A 117 3.74 2.65 -52.40
N SER A 118 2.84 2.31 -53.33
CA SER A 118 3.04 1.30 -54.35
C SER A 118 4.13 1.82 -55.27
N GLY A 119 5.37 1.51 -54.93
CA GLY A 119 6.45 1.46 -55.90
C GLY A 119 6.08 0.39 -56.92
N LYS A 120 5.65 0.84 -58.11
CA LYS A 120 5.68 0.00 -59.31
C LYS A 120 7.14 -0.33 -59.65
N GLN A 121 7.31 -1.57 -60.11
CA GLN A 121 8.46 -2.18 -60.80
C GLN A 121 9.30 -3.13 -59.95
#